data_AF-A0A966K9R4-F1
#
_entry.id   AF-A0A966K9R4-F1
#
_cell.length_a   1.000
_cell.length_b   1.000
_cell.length_c   1.000
_cell.angle_alpha   90.00
_cell.angle_beta   90.00
_cell.angle_gamma   90.00
#
_symmetry.space_group_name_H-M   'P 1'
#
loop_
_entity.id
_entity.type
_entity.pdbx_description
1 polymer ?
#
loop_
_entity_poly.entity_id
_entity_poly.type
_entity_poly.pdbx_seq_one_letter_code
_entity_poly.pdbx_strand_id
1 'polypeptide(L)'
;MDIFELVRDLGTSIATTVVLGIFIFIVLKQMLDGVVDEIKTLTMFCKSLENRARTMSNEMIKIDTLVSSALELRPDIERVARAENFIEDGKLDVRRD
;
A
#
# COMPACT_ATOMS: atom_id res chain seq x y z
N MET A 1 -15.91 60.78 -0.57
CA MET A 1 -15.08 59.57 -0.67
C MET A 1 -13.72 60.01 -1.12
N ASP A 2 -12.77 60.02 -0.20
CA ASP A 2 -11.40 60.42 -0.51
C ASP A 2 -10.70 59.29 -1.28
N ILE A 3 -9.76 59.65 -2.17
CA ILE A 3 -9.00 58.68 -2.99
C ILE A 3 -8.33 57.59 -2.13
N PHE A 4 -7.92 57.92 -0.92
CA PHE A 4 -7.34 56.97 0.03
C PHE A 4 -8.35 55.94 0.55
N GLU A 5 -9.62 56.30 0.67
CA GLU A 5 -10.70 55.42 1.11
C GLU A 5 -11.04 54.40 0.01
N LEU A 6 -11.09 54.86 -1.25
CA LEU A 6 -11.26 54.00 -2.42
C LEU A 6 -10.11 52.99 -2.58
N VAL A 7 -8.85 53.44 -2.45
CA VAL A 7 -7.67 52.57 -2.52
C VAL A 7 -7.65 51.55 -1.39
N ARG A 8 -8.09 51.95 -0.18
CA ARG A 8 -8.19 51.06 0.97
C ARG A 8 -9.20 49.94 0.73
N ASP A 9 -10.41 50.29 0.29
CA ASP A 9 -11.49 49.31 0.07
C ASP A 9 -11.16 48.31 -1.05
N LEU A 10 -10.57 48.79 -2.15
CA LEU A 10 -10.09 47.95 -3.24
C LEU A 10 -8.92 47.05 -2.80
N GLY A 11 -7.99 47.60 -2.02
CA GLY A 11 -6.85 46.86 -1.48
C GLY A 11 -7.25 45.69 -0.59
N THR A 12 -8.23 45.90 0.31
CA THR A 12 -8.79 44.83 1.15
C THR A 12 -9.43 43.72 0.34
N SER A 13 -10.18 44.05 -0.72
CA SER A 13 -10.88 43.07 -1.55
C SER A 13 -9.89 42.19 -2.34
N ILE A 14 -8.84 42.79 -2.90
CA ILE A 14 -7.78 42.08 -3.64
C ILE A 14 -6.97 41.20 -2.68
N ALA A 15 -6.55 41.74 -1.54
CA ALA A 15 -5.80 40.97 -0.54
C ALA A 15 -6.60 39.76 -0.03
N THR A 16 -7.89 39.94 0.24
CA THR A 16 -8.79 38.86 0.68
C THR A 16 -8.90 37.76 -0.38
N THR A 17 -9.02 38.13 -1.66
CA THR A 17 -9.10 37.17 -2.77
C THR A 17 -7.82 36.34 -2.89
N VAL A 18 -6.65 36.97 -2.74
CA VAL A 18 -5.36 36.26 -2.78
C VAL A 18 -5.24 35.27 -1.61
N VAL A 19 -5.62 35.68 -0.41
CA VAL A 19 -5.60 34.81 0.78
C VAL A 19 -6.53 33.61 0.60
N LEU A 20 -7.75 33.83 0.10
CA LEU A 20 -8.70 32.75 -0.17
C LEU A 20 -8.21 31.82 -1.29
N GLY A 21 -7.56 32.36 -2.33
CA GLY A 21 -6.95 31.56 -3.39
C GLY A 21 -5.87 30.61 -2.88
N ILE A 22 -4.98 31.10 -2.01
CA ILE A 22 -3.96 30.27 -1.35
C ILE A 22 -4.60 29.23 -0.43
N PHE A 23 -5.65 29.61 0.30
CA PHE A 23 -6.37 28.71 1.19
C PHE A 23 -6.98 27.52 0.43
N ILE A 24 -7.65 27.77 -0.70
CA ILE A 24 -8.23 26.71 -1.54
C ILE A 24 -7.14 25.74 -2.03
N PHE A 25 -5.98 26.27 -2.44
CA PHE A 25 -4.86 25.44 -2.88
C PHE A 25 -4.38 24.50 -1.77
N ILE A 26 -4.26 24.99 -0.54
CA ILE A 26 -3.85 24.18 0.62
C ILE A 26 -4.87 23.07 0.90
N VAL A 27 -6.16 23.39 0.86
CA VAL A 27 -7.22 22.38 1.09
C VAL A 27 -7.19 21.29 0.02
N LEU A 28 -7.06 21.66 -1.26
CA LEU A 28 -6.94 20.68 -2.35
C LEU A 28 -5.72 19.78 -2.18
N LYS A 29 -4.57 20.36 -1.81
CA LYS A 29 -3.36 19.60 -1.52
C LYS A 29 -3.58 18.62 -0.36
N GLN A 30 -4.19 19.06 0.73
CA GLN A 30 -4.46 18.22 1.88
C GLN A 30 -5.42 17.06 1.54
N MET A 31 -6.43 17.30 0.72
CA MET A 31 -7.34 16.24 0.26
C MET A 31 -6.61 15.20 -0.58
N LEU A 32 -5.77 15.63 -1.53
CA LEU A 32 -4.98 14.73 -2.38
C LEU A 32 -3.97 13.92 -1.57
N ASP A 33 -3.24 14.56 -0.66
CA ASP A 33 -2.28 13.88 0.22
C ASP A 33 -3.01 12.85 1.12
N GLY A 34 -4.20 13.17 1.62
CA GLY A 34 -5.04 12.24 2.39
C GLY A 34 -5.42 10.98 1.60
N VAL A 35 -5.90 11.13 0.36
CA VAL A 35 -6.23 10.00 -0.52
C VAL A 35 -4.99 9.15 -0.83
N VAL A 36 -3.83 9.78 -1.05
CA VAL A 36 -2.57 9.08 -1.30
C VAL A 36 -2.17 8.20 -0.10
N ASP A 37 -2.34 8.70 1.12
CA ASP A 37 -2.00 7.95 2.33
C ASP A 37 -2.98 6.80 2.62
N GLU A 38 -4.27 6.97 2.30
CA GLU A 38 -5.25 5.88 2.32
C GLU A 38 -4.86 4.76 1.35
N ILE A 39 -4.45 5.10 0.12
CA ILE A 39 -4.01 4.11 -0.89
C ILE A 39 -2.75 3.37 -0.41
N LYS A 40 -1.78 4.07 0.19
CA LYS A 40 -0.59 3.41 0.76
C LYS A 40 -0.97 2.43 1.86
N THR A 41 -1.90 2.82 2.73
CA THR A 41 -2.38 1.97 3.82
C THR A 41 -3.08 0.72 3.29
N LEU A 42 -3.96 0.87 2.29
CA LEU A 42 -4.58 -0.26 1.61
C LEU A 42 -3.54 -1.18 0.96
N THR A 43 -2.52 -0.60 0.31
CA THR A 43 -1.44 -1.36 -0.31
C THR A 43 -0.67 -2.19 0.73
N MET A 44 -0.41 -1.64 1.92
CA MET A 44 0.21 -2.40 3.02
C MET A 44 -0.68 -3.54 3.49
N PHE A 45 -1.99 -3.34 3.60
CA PHE A 45 -2.92 -4.42 3.95
C PHE A 45 -2.95 -5.52 2.89
N CYS A 46 -3.00 -5.17 1.60
CA CYS A 46 -2.93 -6.14 0.50
C CYS A 46 -1.65 -6.98 0.58
N LYS A 47 -0.48 -6.35 0.76
CA LYS A 47 0.80 -7.05 0.92
C LYS A 47 0.80 -7.98 2.15
N SER A 48 0.25 -7.53 3.28
CA SER A 48 0.15 -8.37 4.48
C SER A 48 -0.77 -9.58 4.25
N LEU A 49 -1.87 -9.41 3.52
CA LEU A 49 -2.80 -10.47 3.22
C LEU A 49 -2.19 -11.49 2.25
N GLU A 50 -1.48 -10.98 1.24
CA GLU A 50 -0.71 -11.78 0.28
C GLU A 50 0.33 -12.65 0.99
N ASN A 51 1.09 -12.08 1.94
CA ASN A 51 2.05 -12.86 2.74
C ASN A 51 1.36 -14.00 3.52
N ARG A 52 0.19 -13.75 4.10
CA ARG A 52 -0.59 -14.81 4.79
C ARG A 52 -1.06 -15.89 3.82
N ALA A 53 -1.51 -15.51 2.63
CA ALA A 53 -1.93 -16.47 1.60
C ALA A 53 -0.75 -17.33 1.11
N ARG A 54 0.45 -16.75 0.99
CA ARG A 54 1.69 -17.48 0.69
C ARG A 54 2.07 -18.44 1.81
N THR A 55 2.06 -17.99 3.07
CA THR A 55 2.32 -18.85 4.23
C THR A 55 1.35 -20.04 4.26
N MET A 56 0.06 -19.79 4.05
CA MET A 56 -0.96 -20.84 3.99
C MET A 56 -0.69 -21.83 2.84
N SER A 57 -0.30 -21.33 1.67
CA SER A 57 0.03 -22.18 0.52
C SER A 57 1.23 -23.09 0.82
N ASN A 58 2.25 -22.55 1.49
CA ASN A 58 3.42 -23.34 1.92
C ASN A 58 3.05 -24.38 3.01
N GLU A 59 2.21 -24.02 3.97
CA GLU A 59 1.70 -24.95 4.99
C GLU A 59 0.86 -26.06 4.38
N MET A 60 0.02 -25.75 3.40
CA MET A 60 -0.79 -26.74 2.69
C MET A 60 0.08 -27.79 1.98
N ILE A 61 1.18 -27.36 1.35
CA ILE A 61 2.13 -28.28 0.73
C ILE A 61 2.82 -29.16 1.78
N LYS A 62 3.20 -28.59 2.94
CA LYS A 62 3.78 -29.36 4.05
C LYS A 62 2.80 -30.39 4.61
N ILE A 63 1.52 -30.05 4.72
CA ILE A 63 0.49 -31.00 5.19
C ILE A 63 0.35 -32.15 4.19
N ASP A 64 0.28 -31.86 2.90
CA ASP A 64 0.13 -32.90 1.86
C ASP A 64 1.33 -33.85 1.81
N THR A 65 2.55 -33.34 2.02
CA THR A 65 3.75 -34.20 2.08
C THR A 65 3.77 -35.06 3.35
N LEU A 66 3.37 -34.52 4.50
CA LEU A 66 3.25 -35.29 5.74
C LEU A 66 2.18 -36.38 5.65
N VAL A 67 1.01 -36.07 5.09
CA VAL A 67 -0.08 -37.03 4.88
C VAL A 67 0.33 -38.10 3.87
N SER A 68 0.96 -37.72 2.76
CA SER A 68 1.48 -38.68 1.77
C SER A 68 2.50 -39.64 2.40
N SER A 69 3.43 -39.11 3.21
CA SER A 69 4.41 -39.93 3.93
C SER A 69 3.75 -40.86 4.96
N ALA A 70 2.69 -40.42 5.63
CA ALA A 70 1.96 -41.24 6.61
C ALA A 70 1.14 -42.35 5.95
N LEU A 71 0.69 -42.15 4.71
CA LEU A 71 -0.07 -43.12 3.92
C LEU A 71 0.82 -43.97 2.98
N GLU A 72 2.15 -43.89 3.11
CA GLU A 72 3.13 -44.54 2.22
C GLU A 72 2.93 -44.22 0.72
N LEU A 73 2.31 -43.09 0.42
CA LEU A 73 2.16 -42.56 -0.92
C LEU A 73 3.38 -41.74 -1.30
N ARG A 74 3.75 -41.77 -2.59
CA ARG A 74 4.85 -40.93 -3.10
C ARG A 74 4.46 -39.46 -2.93
N PRO A 75 5.21 -38.66 -2.15
CA PRO A 75 4.94 -37.24 -2.03
C PRO A 75 5.18 -36.55 -3.38
N ASP A 76 4.34 -35.57 -3.70
CA ASP A 76 4.42 -34.80 -4.95
C ASP A 76 5.60 -33.81 -4.92
N ILE A 77 6.79 -34.34 -5.20
CA ILE A 77 8.07 -33.64 -5.23
C ILE A 77 8.17 -32.57 -6.34
N GLU A 78 7.40 -32.69 -7.42
CA GLU A 78 7.34 -31.64 -8.45
C GLU A 78 6.57 -30.40 -7.97
N ARG A 79 5.55 -30.60 -7.13
CA ARG A 79 4.80 -29.49 -6.52
C ARG A 79 5.62 -28.78 -5.43
N VAL A 80 6.36 -29.55 -4.63
CA VAL A 80 7.32 -29.00 -3.65
C VAL A 80 8.44 -28.24 -4.35
N ALA A 81 9.06 -28.83 -5.37
CA ALA A 81 10.12 -28.18 -6.14
C ALA A 81 9.63 -26.88 -6.78
N ARG A 82 8.41 -26.81 -7.31
CA ARG A 82 7.86 -25.55 -7.85
C ARG A 82 7.56 -24.51 -6.77
N ALA A 83 7.10 -24.91 -5.60
CA ALA A 83 6.83 -23.98 -4.51
C ALA A 83 8.12 -23.43 -3.87
N GLU A 84 9.17 -24.24 -3.75
CA GLU A 84 10.48 -23.78 -3.27
C GLU A 84 11.28 -23.03 -4.34
N ASN A 85 11.10 -23.35 -5.63
CA ASN A 85 11.70 -22.60 -6.74
C ASN A 85 10.88 -21.37 -7.18
N PHE A 86 9.78 -21.03 -6.49
CA PHE A 86 9.04 -19.80 -6.74
C PHE A 86 9.80 -18.61 -6.15
N ILE A 87 10.85 -18.20 -6.85
CA ILE A 87 11.64 -17.00 -6.58
C ILE A 87 10.80 -15.80 -7.01
N GLU A 88 10.07 -15.20 -6.08
CA GLU A 88 9.65 -13.80 -6.21
C GLU A 88 10.51 -12.96 -5.26
N ASP A 89 11.11 -11.89 -5.79
CA ASP A 89 12.06 -10.94 -5.16
C ASP A 89 13.57 -11.28 -5.16
N GLY A 90 14.03 -12.27 -5.93
CA GLY A 90 15.46 -12.45 -6.21
C GLY A 90 16.33 -12.74 -4.99
N LYS A 91 15.70 -13.07 -3.85
CA LYS A 91 16.35 -13.53 -2.63
C LYS A 91 15.69 -14.83 -2.22
N LEU A 92 16.48 -15.91 -2.26
CA LEU A 92 16.19 -17.11 -1.50
C LEU A 92 16.17 -16.69 -0.02
N ASP A 93 15.02 -16.67 0.63
CA ASP A 93 14.97 -16.39 2.08
C ASP A 93 15.51 -17.61 2.82
N VAL A 94 16.83 -17.58 3.07
CA VAL A 94 17.59 -18.62 3.77
C VAL A 94 17.33 -18.56 5.29
N ARG A 95 16.43 -17.70 5.81
CA ARG A 95 16.17 -17.60 7.25
C ARG A 95 15.21 -18.68 7.78
N ARG A 96 15.37 -19.90 7.27
CA ARG A 96 14.74 -21.09 7.84
C ARG A 96 15.84 -22.07 8.24
N ASP A 97 16.45 -21.75 9.39
CA ASP A 97 16.89 -22.79 10.33
C ASP A 97 15.64 -23.34 11.03
#